data_AF-A0A1Y4S9T0-F1
#
_entry.id   AF-A0A1Y4S9T0-F1
#
_cell.length_a   1.000
_cell.length_b   1.000
_cell.length_c   1.000
_cell.angle_alpha   90.00
_cell.angle_beta   90.00
_cell.angle_gamma   90.00
#
_symmetry.space_group_name_H-M   'P 1'
#
loop_
_entity.id
_entity.type
_entity.pdbx_description
1 polymer ?
#
loop_
_entity_poly.entity_id
_entity_poly.type
_entity_poly.pdbx_seq_one_letter_code
_entity_poly.pdbx_strand_id
1 'polypeptide(L)'
;MAIFKKEQTQKPAGEASSFTRRQLLEDLYLTKNALDTAYANFEAVVDPDLIDCYTYEIYSVQKRYKFLLEQAKQMDLQTFF
;
A
#
# COMPACT_ATOMS: atom_id res chain seq x y z
N MET A 1 33.16 9.23 -37.20
CA MET A 1 31.73 8.87 -37.03
C MET A 1 31.68 7.57 -36.24
N ALA A 2 31.49 7.65 -34.92
CA ALA A 2 31.41 6.48 -34.05
C ALA A 2 29.94 6.06 -33.89
N ILE A 3 29.67 4.80 -34.21
CA ILE A 3 28.40 4.12 -34.04
C ILE A 3 28.22 3.85 -32.54
N PHE A 4 27.21 4.45 -31.91
CA PHE A 4 26.81 4.12 -30.55
C PHE A 4 25.45 3.44 -30.58
N LYS A 5 25.48 2.11 -30.69
CA LYS A 5 24.36 1.24 -30.32
C LYS A 5 24.45 1.02 -28.81
N LYS A 6 23.59 1.67 -28.03
CA LYS A 6 23.29 1.23 -26.66
C LYS A 6 21.83 0.82 -26.58
N GLU A 7 21.66 -0.46 -26.83
CA GLU A 7 20.52 -1.28 -26.47
C GLU A 7 20.30 -1.14 -24.95
N GLN A 8 19.30 -0.35 -24.55
CA GLN A 8 18.82 -0.40 -23.17
C GLN A 8 17.86 -1.57 -23.08
N THR A 9 18.46 -2.67 -22.63
CA THR A 9 17.85 -3.89 -22.13
C THR A 9 16.59 -3.60 -21.32
N GLN A 10 15.50 -4.08 -21.87
CA GLN A 10 14.21 -4.28 -21.24
C GLN A 10 14.42 -5.06 -19.93
N LYS A 11 14.24 -4.38 -18.79
CA LYS A 11 14.28 -5.02 -17.47
C LYS A 11 12.97 -5.81 -17.31
N PRO A 12 13.02 -7.13 -17.09
CA PRO A 12 11.81 -7.94 -17.03
C PRO A 12 10.98 -7.54 -15.81
N ALA A 13 9.73 -7.13 -16.07
CA ALA A 13 8.67 -7.04 -15.08
C ALA A 13 8.30 -8.47 -14.65
N GLY A 14 8.89 -8.93 -13.54
CA GLY A 14 8.71 -10.30 -13.10
C GLY A 14 9.55 -10.69 -11.88
N GLU A 15 9.71 -9.82 -10.90
CA GLU A 15 10.08 -10.25 -9.55
C GLU A 15 8.84 -10.10 -8.68
N ALA A 16 8.15 -11.22 -8.50
CA ALA A 16 7.12 -11.38 -7.49
C ALA A 16 7.70 -10.95 -6.15
N SER A 17 7.21 -9.84 -5.61
CA SER A 17 7.53 -9.36 -4.27
C SER A 17 7.08 -10.41 -3.26
N SER A 18 7.93 -11.40 -2.97
CA SER A 18 7.75 -12.35 -1.88
C SER A 18 7.96 -11.60 -0.56
N PHE A 19 6.90 -10.95 -0.09
CA PHE A 19 6.91 -10.29 1.21
C PHE A 19 7.24 -11.33 2.29
N THR A 20 8.20 -11.04 3.17
CA THR A 20 8.43 -11.89 4.33
C THR A 20 7.25 -11.74 5.28
N ARG A 21 6.83 -12.81 5.97
CA ARG A 21 5.79 -12.78 7.02
C ARG A 21 5.93 -11.56 7.94
N ARG A 22 7.13 -11.29 8.46
CA ARG A 22 7.40 -10.15 9.36
C ARG A 22 7.07 -8.80 8.73
N GLN A 23 7.53 -8.59 7.48
CA GLN A 23 7.26 -7.35 6.77
C GLN A 23 5.75 -7.19 6.57
N LEU A 24 5.02 -8.27 6.28
CA LEU A 24 3.58 -8.19 6.02
C LEU A 24 2.80 -7.78 7.28
N LEU A 25 3.20 -8.32 8.43
CA LEU A 25 2.62 -7.94 9.73
C LEU A 25 2.93 -6.47 10.07
N GLU A 26 4.15 -6.02 9.81
CA GLU A 26 4.57 -4.63 10.00
C GLU A 26 3.77 -3.68 9.08
N ASP A 27 3.65 -4.03 7.80
CA ASP A 27 2.87 -3.27 6.82
C ASP A 27 1.39 -3.21 7.20
N LEU A 28 0.80 -4.31 7.70
CA LEU A 28 -0.57 -4.32 8.20
C LEU A 28 -0.75 -3.38 9.39
N TYR A 29 0.18 -3.42 10.35
CA TYR A 29 0.16 -2.54 11.52
C TYR A 29 0.27 -1.06 11.12
N LEU A 30 1.24 -0.73 10.28
CA LEU A 30 1.46 0.64 9.79
C LEU A 30 0.26 1.14 8.98
N THR A 31 -0.31 0.28 8.12
CA THR A 31 -1.47 0.65 7.29
C THR A 31 -2.70 0.87 8.16
N LYS A 32 -2.90 0.07 9.21
CA LYS A 32 -3.99 0.28 10.17
C LYS A 32 -3.84 1.61 10.92
N ASN A 33 -2.64 1.90 11.45
CA ASN A 33 -2.39 3.18 12.12
C ASN A 33 -2.60 4.38 11.18
N ALA A 34 -2.18 4.25 9.92
CA ALA A 34 -2.42 5.29 8.91
C ALA A 34 -3.91 5.48 8.65
N LEU A 35 -4.68 4.39 8.61
CA LEU A 35 -6.14 4.44 8.43
C LEU A 35 -6.81 5.14 9.61
N ASP A 36 -6.45 4.77 10.83
CA ASP A 36 -6.97 5.38 12.06
C ASP A 36 -6.64 6.89 12.11
N THR A 37 -5.44 7.27 11.69
CA THR A 37 -5.01 8.67 11.59
C THR A 37 -5.81 9.43 10.53
N ALA A 38 -6.00 8.86 9.35
CA ALA A 38 -6.78 9.48 8.27
C ALA A 38 -8.24 9.71 8.69
N TYR A 39 -8.84 8.73 9.40
CA TYR A 39 -10.18 8.90 9.98
C TYR A 39 -10.24 10.00 11.04
N ALA A 40 -9.28 10.05 11.97
CA ALA A 40 -9.23 11.10 12.98
C ALA A 40 -9.09 12.50 12.37
N ASN A 41 -8.27 12.63 11.33
CA ASN A 41 -8.10 13.89 10.60
C ASN A 41 -9.37 14.29 9.83
N PHE A 42 -10.06 13.32 9.24
CA PHE A 42 -11.34 13.55 8.55
C PHE A 42 -12.43 14.02 9.52
N GLU A 43 -12.53 13.43 10.71
CA GLU A 43 -13.51 13.87 11.72
C GLU A 43 -13.22 15.28 12.25
N ALA A 44 -11.94 15.67 12.30
CA ALA A 44 -11.52 16.99 12.76
C ALA A 44 -11.62 18.07 11.67
N VAL A 45 -11.80 17.70 10.39
CA VAL A 45 -11.83 18.67 9.29
C VAL A 45 -13.16 19.39 9.23
N VAL A 46 -13.11 20.72 9.14
CA VAL A 46 -14.29 21.59 8.96
C VAL A 46 -14.29 22.21 7.56
N ASP A 47 -13.15 22.18 6.87
CA ASP A 47 -12.97 22.74 5.54
C ASP A 47 -13.57 21.80 4.48
N PRO A 48 -14.60 22.24 3.72
CA PRO A 48 -15.23 21.42 2.69
C PRO A 48 -14.29 21.06 1.53
N ASP A 49 -13.28 21.88 1.22
CA ASP A 49 -12.34 21.60 0.13
C ASP A 49 -11.38 20.44 0.47
N LEU A 50 -11.21 20.14 1.76
CA LEU A 50 -10.37 19.05 2.25
C LEU A 50 -11.13 17.72 2.42
N ILE A 51 -12.47 17.74 2.40
CA ILE A 51 -13.32 16.54 2.53
C ILE A 51 -12.98 15.53 1.44
N ASP A 52 -12.84 15.99 0.19
CA ASP A 52 -12.52 15.11 -0.94
C ASP A 52 -11.10 14.53 -0.83
N CYS A 53 -10.14 15.33 -0.34
CA CYS A 53 -8.77 14.89 -0.11
C CYS A 53 -8.73 13.72 0.89
N TYR A 54 -9.36 13.88 2.04
CA TYR A 54 -9.41 12.86 3.08
C TYR A 54 -10.24 11.64 2.67
N THR A 55 -11.33 11.84 1.93
CA THR A 55 -12.13 10.73 1.38
C THR A 55 -11.28 9.87 0.45
N TYR A 56 -10.49 10.49 -0.44
CA TYR A 56 -9.56 9.77 -1.30
C TYR A 56 -8.44 9.09 -0.51
N GLU A 57 -7.87 9.78 0.49
CA GLU A 57 -6.83 9.23 1.35
C GLU A 57 -7.31 7.96 2.06
N ILE A 58 -8.44 8.04 2.77
CA ILE A 58 -9.06 6.91 3.47
C ILE A 58 -9.29 5.75 2.49
N TYR A 59 -9.89 6.02 1.34
CA TYR A 59 -10.16 4.99 0.34
C TYR A 59 -8.88 4.31 -0.17
N SER A 60 -7.82 5.09 -0.39
CA SER A 60 -6.52 4.58 -0.84
C SER A 60 -5.86 3.68 0.23
N VAL A 61 -5.92 4.07 1.50
CA VAL A 61 -5.38 3.30 2.61
C VAL A 61 -6.19 2.04 2.85
N GLN A 62 -7.52 2.11 2.78
CA GLN A 62 -8.40 0.93 2.84
C GLN A 62 -8.09 -0.08 1.74
N LYS A 63 -7.85 0.37 0.50
CA LYS A 63 -7.44 -0.52 -0.60
C LYS A 63 -6.13 -1.23 -0.28
N ARG A 64 -5.13 -0.51 0.23
CA ARG A 64 -3.86 -1.11 0.66
C ARG A 64 -4.09 -2.13 1.77
N TYR A 65 -4.89 -1.79 2.79
CA TYR A 65 -5.18 -2.68 3.90
C TYR A 65 -5.84 -3.98 3.44
N LYS A 66 -6.85 -3.88 2.56
CA LYS A 66 -7.52 -5.04 1.97
C LYS A 66 -6.55 -5.94 1.19
N PHE A 67 -5.69 -5.34 0.37
CA PHE A 67 -4.66 -6.09 -0.36
C PHE A 67 -3.73 -6.85 0.59
N LEU A 68 -3.24 -6.20 1.65
CA LEU A 68 -2.36 -6.83 2.63
C LEU A 68 -3.06 -7.98 3.39
N LEU A 69 -4.35 -7.85 3.69
CA LEU A 69 -5.14 -8.93 4.29
C LEU A 69 -5.31 -10.12 3.35
N GLU A 70 -5.48 -9.88 2.06
CA GLU A 70 -5.54 -10.93 1.04
C GLU A 70 -4.19 -11.65 0.91
N GLN A 71 -3.07 -10.92 0.96
CA GLN A 71 -1.73 -11.51 1.00
C GLN A 71 -1.53 -12.33 2.29
N ALA A 72 -2.01 -11.85 3.44
CA ALA A 72 -1.93 -12.57 4.70
C ALA A 72 -2.74 -13.88 4.67
N LYS A 73 -3.89 -13.86 3.97
CA LYS A 73 -4.70 -15.06 3.70
C LYS A 73 -3.92 -16.11 2.92
N GLN A 74 -3.25 -15.69 1.85
CA GLN A 74 -2.48 -16.60 0.99
C GLN A 74 -1.30 -17.23 1.74
N MET A 75 -0.76 -16.55 2.75
CA MET A 75 0.32 -17.04 3.60
C MET A 75 -0.16 -17.82 4.85
N ASP A 76 -1.47 -18.09 4.95
CA ASP A 76 -2.13 -18.77 6.07
C ASP A 76 -1.89 -18.08 7.43
N LEU A 77 -1.78 -16.76 7.41
CA LEU A 77 -1.56 -15.93 8.61
C LEU A 77 -2.87 -15.55 9.31
N GLN A 78 -4.02 -15.89 8.73
CA GLN A 78 -5.35 -15.53 9.26
C GLN A 78 -5.72 -16.25 10.57
N THR A 79 -4.97 -17.28 10.96
CA THR A 79 -5.21 -17.97 12.23
C THR A 79 -4.79 -17.14 13.46
N PHE A 80 -4.13 -16.00 13.29
CA PHE A 80 -3.52 -15.23 14.40
C PHE A 80 -4.01 -13.77 14.54
N PHE A 81 -5.09 -13.38 13.86
CA PHE A 81 -5.71 -12.06 13.94
C PHE A 81 -7.18 -12.17 14.34
#